data_AF-A0A2N4X4S0-F1
#
_entry.id   AF-A0A2N4X4S0-F1
#
_cell.length_a   1.000
_cell.length_b   1.000
_cell.length_c   1.000
_cell.angle_alpha   90.00
_cell.angle_beta   90.00
_cell.angle_gamma   90.00
#
_symmetry.space_group_name_H-M   'P 1'
#
loop_
_entity.id
_entity.type
_entity.pdbx_description
1 polymer ?
#
loop_
_entity_poly.entity_id
_entity_poly.type
_entity_poly.pdbx_seq_one_letter_code
_entity_poly.pdbx_strand_id
1 'polypeptide(L)' 'MHPNVSFFLEQAAMCGRQASEASLPHQRERFLRSQAAWQKLADQRGATLAERQRIDNERTMRV' A
#
# COMPACT_ATOMS: atom_id res chain seq x y z
N MET A 1 8.41 -14.10 4.79
CA MET A 1 8.27 -12.69 5.23
C MET A 1 6.96 -12.15 4.65
N HIS A 2 6.00 -11.73 5.48
CA HIS A 2 4.77 -11.13 4.95
C HIS A 2 5.06 -9.68 4.52
N PRO A 3 4.64 -9.23 3.33
CA PRO A 3 4.82 -7.85 2.94
C PRO A 3 4.12 -6.91 3.93
N ASN A 4 4.84 -5.87 4.33
CA ASN A 4 4.37 -4.82 5.23
C ASN A 4 3.87 -3.61 4.44
N VAL A 5 3.33 -2.59 5.12
CA VAL A 5 2.80 -1.38 4.46
C VAL A 5 3.86 -0.72 3.57
N SER A 6 5.10 -0.60 4.05
CA SER A 6 6.21 0.01 3.31
C SER A 6 6.50 -0.71 1.99
N PHE A 7 6.49 -2.05 1.98
CA PHE A 7 6.65 -2.82 0.75
C PHE A 7 5.58 -2.46 -0.29
N PHE A 8 4.31 -2.39 0.11
CA PHE A 8 3.24 -2.04 -0.82
C PHE A 8 3.36 -0.60 -1.34
N LEU A 9 3.77 0.34 -0.49
CA LEU A 9 4.03 1.73 -0.89
C LEU A 9 5.21 1.84 -1.86
N GLU A 10 6.28 1.07 -1.64
CA GLU A 10 7.42 0.99 -2.57
C GLU A 10 6.98 0.46 -3.95
N GLN A 11 6.15 -0.59 -3.99
CA GLN A 11 5.60 -1.11 -5.24
C GLN A 11 4.71 -0.10 -5.96
N ALA A 12 3.87 0.63 -5.22
CA ALA A 12 3.04 1.71 -5.77
C ALA A 12 3.93 2.81 -6.38
N ALA A 13 4.98 3.23 -5.68
CA ALA A 13 5.93 4.24 -6.17
C ALA A 13 6.70 3.76 -7.41
N MET A 14 7.12 2.48 -7.45
CA MET A 14 7.76 1.88 -8.64
C MET A 14 6.82 1.93 -9.85
N CYS A 15 5.57 1.49 -9.69
CA CYS A 15 4.58 1.54 -10.77
C CYS A 15 4.31 2.97 -11.24
N GLY A 16 4.27 3.94 -10.30
CA GLY A 16 4.15 5.36 -10.65
C GLY A 16 5.30 5.88 -11.51
N ARG A 17 6.55 5.52 -11.19
CA ARG A 17 7.71 5.87 -12.02
C ARG A 17 7.62 5.24 -13.42
N GLN A 18 7.29 3.96 -13.49
CA GLN A 18 7.13 3.25 -14.76
C GLN A 18 6.00 3.82 -15.62
N ALA A 19 4.90 4.28 -15.01
CA ALA A 19 3.81 4.95 -15.73
C ALA A 19 4.27 6.29 -16.34
N SER A 20 5.07 7.06 -15.60
CA SER A 20 5.63 8.33 -16.08
C SER A 20 6.63 8.13 -17.21
N GLU A 21 7.43 7.06 -17.15
CA GLU A 21 8.43 6.71 -18.17
C GLU A 21 7.82 6.01 -19.40
N ALA A 22 6.59 5.48 -19.31
CA ALA A 22 5.96 4.74 -20.39
C ALA A 22 5.61 5.64 -21.59
N SER A 23 6.14 5.27 -22.75
CA SER A 23 5.89 5.95 -24.03
C SER A 23 4.56 5.55 -24.67
N LEU A 24 4.06 4.35 -24.37
CA LEU A 24 2.84 3.79 -24.95
C LEU A 24 1.65 3.95 -23.99
N PRO A 25 0.48 4.47 -24.44
CA PRO A 25 -0.68 4.70 -23.58
C PRO A 25 -1.15 3.45 -22.83
N HIS A 26 -1.26 2.31 -23.52
CA HIS A 26 -1.70 1.05 -22.91
C HIS A 26 -0.73 0.54 -21.83
N GLN A 27 0.56 0.82 -21.97
CA GLN A 27 1.58 0.47 -21.00
C GLN A 27 1.49 1.37 -19.77
N ARG A 28 1.33 2.69 -19.98
CA ARG A 28 1.08 3.66 -18.91
C ARG A 28 -0.14 3.27 -18.09
N GLU A 29 -1.27 2.99 -18.74
CA GLU A 29 -2.50 2.57 -18.07
C GLU A 29 -2.31 1.29 -17.25
N ARG A 30 -1.57 0.31 -17.78
CA ARG A 30 -1.24 -0.92 -17.03
C ARG A 30 -0.50 -0.58 -15.74
N PHE A 31 0.51 0.28 -15.80
CA PHE A 31 1.26 0.69 -14.61
C PHE A 31 0.41 1.49 -13.63
N LEU A 32 -0.46 2.38 -14.10
CA LEU A 32 -1.39 3.12 -13.25
C LEU A 32 -2.39 2.20 -12.52
N ARG A 33 -2.93 1.18 -13.22
CA ARG A 33 -3.79 0.18 -12.58
C ARG A 33 -3.05 -0.61 -11.50
N SER A 34 -1.80 -1.02 -11.78
CA SER A 34 -0.95 -1.68 -10.79
C SER A 34 -0.64 -0.78 -9.59
N GLN A 35 -0.31 0.49 -9.83
CA GLN A 35 -0.07 1.48 -8.78
C GLN A 35 -1.29 1.60 -7.85
N ALA A 36 -2.49 1.74 -8.41
CA ALA A 36 -3.73 1.85 -7.63
C ALA A 36 -4.00 0.57 -6.81
N ALA A 37 -3.74 -0.61 -7.37
CA ALA A 37 -3.88 -1.87 -6.65
C ALA A 37 -2.90 -1.98 -5.47
N TRP A 38 -1.64 -1.58 -5.65
CA TRP A 38 -0.65 -1.57 -4.57
C TRP A 38 -0.99 -0.57 -3.48
N GLN A 39 -1.46 0.64 -3.85
CA GLN A 39 -1.91 1.63 -2.89
C GLN A 39 -3.06 1.09 -2.03
N LYS A 40 -4.06 0.45 -2.66
CA LYS A 40 -5.18 -0.16 -1.94
C LYS A 40 -4.72 -1.23 -0.93
N LEU A 41 -3.72 -2.03 -1.26
CA LEU A 41 -3.15 -3.02 -0.34
C LEU A 41 -2.41 -2.37 0.83
N ALA A 42 -1.67 -1.29 0.57
CA ALA A 42 -1.02 -0.49 1.61
C ALA A 42 -2.07 0.07 2.60
N ASP A 43 -3.14 0.66 2.08
CA ASP A 43 -4.21 1.27 2.87
C ASP A 43 -4.92 0.23 3.75
N GLN A 44 -5.29 -0.93 3.16
CA GLN A 44 -5.93 -2.03 3.90
C GLN A 44 -5.04 -2.55 5.04
N ARG A 45 -3.73 -2.70 4.78
CA ARG A 45 -2.78 -3.19 5.78
C ARG A 45 -2.54 -2.15 6.86
N GLY A 46 -2.45 -0.87 6.50
CA GLY A 46 -2.32 0.24 7.43
C GLY A 46 -3.52 0.34 8.38
N ALA A 47 -4.74 0.27 7.85
CA ALA A 47 -5.97 0.26 8.65
C ALA A 47 -6.00 -0.93 9.63
N THR A 48 -5.62 -2.12 9.16
CA THR A 48 -5.54 -3.32 10.01
C THR A 48 -4.54 -3.15 11.16
N LEU A 49 -3.37 -2.54 10.90
CA LEU A 49 -2.36 -2.30 11.92
C LEU A 49 -2.81 -1.27 12.95
N ALA A 50 -3.44 -0.17 12.49
CA ALA A 50 -3.97 0.88 13.36
C ALA A 50 -5.05 0.33 14.30
N GLU A 51 -5.95 -0.51 13.79
CA GLU A 51 -7.00 -1.12 14.62
C GLU A 51 -6.42 -2.06 15.69
N ARG A 52 -5.42 -2.87 15.33
CA ARG A 52 -4.73 -3.73 16.31
C ARG A 52 -4.06 -2.92 17.42
N GLN A 53 -3.38 -1.83 17.06
CA GLN A 53 -2.77 -0.92 18.03
C GLN A 53 -3.80 -0.28 18.95
N ARG A 54 -4.97 0.12 18.43
CA ARG A 54 -6.08 0.65 19.24
C ARG A 54 -6.54 -0.36 20.29
N ILE A 55 -6.79 -1.61 19.87
CA ILE A 55 -7.22 -2.69 20.77
C ILE A 55 -6.16 -2.99 21.84
N ASP A 56 -4.88 -3.07 21.46
CA ASP A 56 -3.79 -3.32 22.41
C ASP A 56 -3.63 -2.18 23.42
N ASN A 57 -3.76 -0.93 22.98
CA ASN A 57 -3.75 0.24 23.87
C ASN A 57 -4.93 0.21 24.85
N GLU A 58 -6.14 -0.10 24.37
CA GLU A 58 -7.32 -0.23 25.21
C GLU A 58 -7.20 -1.35 26.24
N ARG A 59 -6.58 -2.49 25.88
CA ARG A 59 -6.29 -3.58 26.82
C ARG A 59 -5.29 -3.13 27.88
N THR A 60 -4.24 -2.41 27.48
CA THR A 60 -3.18 -1.95 28.40
C THR A 60 -3.70 -0.91 29.40
N MET A 61 -4.65 -0.04 29.00
CA MET A 61 -5.28 0.94 29.89
C MET A 61 -6.31 0.35 30.86
N ARG A 62 -6.70 -0.93 30.70
CA ARG A 62 -7.68 -1.61 31.57
C ARG A 62 -7.03 -2.48 32.65
N VAL A 63 -5.71 -2.60 32.67
CA VAL A 63 -4.91 -3.36 33.66
C VAL A 63 -4.24 -2.37 34.61
#